data_AF-A0A645GN97-F1
#
_entry.id   AF-A0A645GN97-F1
#
_cell.length_a   1.000
_cell.length_b   1.000
_cell.length_c   1.000
_cell.angle_alpha   90.00
_cell.angle_beta   90.00
_cell.angle_gamma   90.00
#
_symmetry.space_group_name_H-M   'P 1'
#
loop_
_entity.id
_entity.type
_entity.pdbx_description
1 polymer ?
#
loop_
_entity_poly.entity_id
_entity_poly.type
_entity_poly.pdbx_seq_one_letter_code
_entity_poly.pdbx_strand_id
1 'polypeptide(L)' 'MIGASNFFELAVAVAIALFGLNSGAALATVVGVLVEVPVMLALVGIANKTRNYFS' A
#
# COMPACT_ATOMS: atom_id res chain seq x y z
N MET A 1 3.43 -15.37 3.49
CA MET A 1 3.05 -14.02 3.97
C MET A 1 4.15 -12.96 3.78
N ILE A 2 5.42 -13.33 3.57
CA ILE A 2 6.55 -12.36 3.39
C ILE A 2 6.53 -11.67 2.00
N GLY A 3 5.89 -12.28 0.99
CA GLY A 3 5.91 -11.75 -0.39
C GLY A 3 4.96 -10.59 -0.67
N ALA A 4 3.89 -10.40 0.10
CA ALA A 4 2.89 -9.35 -0.18
C ALA A 4 3.35 -7.96 0.28
N SER A 5 4.03 -7.87 1.43
CA SER A 5 4.56 -6.62 1.96
C SER A 5 5.63 -6.04 1.03
N ASN A 6 6.62 -6.85 0.65
CA ASN A 6 7.74 -6.40 -0.19
C ASN A 6 7.31 -5.85 -1.57
N PHE A 7 6.27 -6.41 -2.18
CA PHE A 7 5.72 -5.88 -3.44
C PHE A 7 5.01 -4.53 -3.25
N PHE A 8 4.42 -4.30 -2.08
CA PHE A 8 3.75 -3.06 -1.73
C PHE A 8 4.77 -1.93 -1.53
N GLU A 9 5.78 -2.16 -0.70
CA GLU A 9 6.85 -1.19 -0.43
C GLU A 9 7.63 -0.82 -1.72
N LEU A 10 7.86 -1.80 -2.61
CA LEU A 10 8.44 -1.55 -3.93
C LEU A 10 7.51 -0.73 -4.84
N ALA A 11 6.21 -1.01 -4.85
CA ALA A 11 5.23 -0.27 -5.66
C ALA A 11 5.10 1.19 -5.23
N VAL A 12 5.15 1.46 -3.92
CA VAL A 12 5.20 2.82 -3.37
C VAL A 12 6.49 3.52 -3.79
N ALA A 13 7.65 2.85 -3.68
CA ALA A 13 8.92 3.40 -4.11
C ALA A 13 8.94 3.74 -5.62
N VAL A 14 8.36 2.87 -6.46
CA VAL A 14 8.21 3.11 -7.90
C VAL A 14 7.26 4.27 -8.18
N ALA A 15 6.15 4.38 -7.46
CA ALA A 15 5.23 5.51 -7.60
C ALA A 15 5.89 6.84 -7.21
N ILE A 16 6.65 6.87 -6.12
CA ILE A 16 7.42 8.06 -5.71
C ILE A 16 8.46 8.42 -6.79
N ALA A 17 9.15 7.42 -7.33
CA ALA A 17 10.17 7.61 -8.36
C ALA A 17 9.60 8.10 -9.70
N LEU A 18 8.40 7.67 -10.09
CA LEU A 18 7.77 8.05 -11.35
C LEU A 18 7.09 9.42 -11.31
N PHE A 19 6.52 9.83 -10.18
CA PHE A 19 5.72 11.04 -10.10
C PHE A 19 6.48 12.28 -9.57
N GLY A 20 7.52 12.13 -8.72
CA GLY A 20 8.38 13.25 -8.31
C GLY A 20 7.74 14.26 -7.33
N LEU A 21 8.49 15.29 -6.90
CA LEU A 21 8.12 16.13 -5.74
C LEU A 21 7.64 17.57 -6.07
N ASN A 22 7.60 18.00 -7.35
CA ASN A 22 7.61 19.45 -7.66
C ASN A 22 6.26 20.14 -7.99
N SER A 23 5.16 19.46 -8.31
CA SER A 23 3.79 20.01 -8.31
C SER A 23 2.78 18.91 -8.64
N GLY A 24 1.66 18.82 -7.93
CA GLY A 24 0.67 17.71 -8.00
C GLY A 24 1.18 16.36 -7.48
N ALA A 25 2.44 16.05 -7.76
CA ALA A 25 3.09 14.82 -7.35
C ALA A 25 3.61 14.83 -5.90
N ALA A 26 3.86 16.01 -5.31
CA ALA A 26 4.02 16.14 -3.86
C ALA A 26 2.78 15.65 -3.08
N LEU A 27 1.58 15.96 -3.60
CA LEU A 27 0.34 15.49 -3.01
C LEU A 27 0.19 13.97 -3.20
N ALA A 28 0.54 13.44 -4.37
CA ALA A 28 0.49 12.01 -4.65
C ALA A 28 1.46 11.19 -3.79
N THR A 29 2.66 11.70 -3.51
CA THR A 29 3.64 11.04 -2.64
C THR A 29 3.21 11.06 -1.18
N VAL A 30 2.72 12.20 -0.67
CA VAL A 30 2.18 12.31 0.69
C VAL A 30 0.97 11.41 0.89
N VAL A 31 0.02 11.41 -0.05
CA VAL A 31 -1.16 10.53 -0.01
C VAL A 31 -0.76 9.06 -0.15
N GLY A 32 0.22 8.74 -0.99
CA GLY A 32 0.72 7.37 -1.18
C GLY A 32 1.28 6.76 0.11
N VAL A 33 2.11 7.51 0.84
CA VAL A 33 2.67 7.08 2.14
C VAL A 33 1.58 6.99 3.21
N LEU A 34 0.60 7.90 3.21
CA LEU A 34 -0.53 7.87 4.14
C LEU A 34 -1.50 6.70 3.87
N VAL A 35 -1.63 6.25 2.63
CA VAL A 35 -2.54 5.17 2.22
C VAL A 35 -1.92 3.77 2.42
N GLU A 36 -0.60 3.67 2.38
CA GLU A 36 0.15 2.42 2.50
C GLU A 36 -0.25 1.55 3.71
N VAL A 37 -0.05 2.11 4.90
CA VAL A 37 -0.30 1.42 6.16
C VAL A 37 -1.77 1.06 6.36
N PRO A 38 -2.76 1.97 6.14
CA PRO A 38 -4.16 1.63 6.33
C PRO A 38 -4.68 0.62 5.30
N VAL A 39 -4.21 0.64 4.05
CA VAL A 39 -4.58 -0.39 3.06
C VAL A 39 -4.08 -1.77 3.47
N MET A 40 -2.83 -1.86 3.94
CA MET A 40 -2.28 -3.13 4.44
C MET A 40 -3.10 -3.67 5.63
N LEU A 41 -3.41 -2.83 6.61
CA LEU A 41 -4.23 -3.23 7.77
C LEU A 41 -5.66 -3.60 7.37
N ALA A 42 -6.26 -2.89 6.40
CA ALA A 42 -7.59 -3.20 5.89
C ALA A 42 -7.61 -4.56 5.17
N LEU A 43 -6.61 -4.86 4.35
CA LEU A 43 -6.48 -6.16 3.66
C LEU A 43 -6.29 -7.30 4.65
N VAL A 44 -5.47 -7.11 5.70
CA VAL A 44 -5.32 -8.08 6.79
C VAL A 44 -6.64 -8.28 7.54
N GLY A 45 -7.37 -7.19 7.83
CA GLY A 45 -8.67 -7.23 8.47
C GLY A 45 -9.72 -7.98 7.63
N ILE A 46 -9.74 -7.74 6.32
CA ILE A 46 -10.60 -8.46 5.38
C ILE A 46 -10.23 -9.94 5.34
N ALA A 47 -8.95 -10.27 5.15
CA ALA A 47 -8.47 -11.65 5.11
C ALA A 47 -8.77 -12.42 6.41
N ASN A 48 -8.63 -11.76 7.56
CA ASN A 48 -8.96 -12.35 8.85
C ASN A 48 -10.49 -12.56 9.01
N LYS A 49 -11.31 -11.66 8.43
CA LYS A 49 -12.77 -11.76 8.45
C LYS A 49 -13.30 -12.83 7.49
N THR A 50 -12.67 -13.03 6.34
CA THR A 50 -12.99 -14.12 5.39
C THR A 50 -12.28 -15.44 5.71
N ARG A 51 -11.58 -15.54 6.85
CA ARG A 51 -10.94 -16.79 7.29
C ARG A 51 -11.93 -17.98 7.39
N ASN A 52 -13.20 -17.71 7.70
CA ASN A 52 -14.27 -18.74 7.75
C ASN A 52 -14.76 -19.20 6.36
N TYR A 53 -14.36 -18.54 5.27
CA TYR A 53 -14.65 -18.98 3.89
C TYR A 53 -13.56 -19.91 3.32
N PHE A 54 -12.41 -20.02 3.99
CA PHE A 54 -11.30 -20.89 3.60
C PHE A 54 -11.22 -22.20 4.40
N SER A 55 -12.25 -22.49 5.21
CA SER A 55 -12.44 -23.77 5.92
C SER A 55 -13.40 -24.69 5.20
#